data_AF-A0A4S3JD46-F1
#
_entry.id   AF-A0A4S3JD46-F1
#
_cell.length_a   1.000
_cell.length_b   1.000
_cell.length_c   1.000
_cell.angle_alpha   90.00
_cell.angle_beta   90.00
_cell.angle_gamma   90.00
#
_symmetry.space_group_name_H-M   'P 1'
#
loop_
_entity.id
_entity.type
_entity.pdbx_description
1 polymer ?
#
loop_
_entity_poly.entity_id
_entity_poly.type
_entity_poly.pdbx_seq_one_letter_code
_entity_poly.pdbx_strand_id
1 'polypeptide(L)'
;MFVLSMGKPITDVWLSETSSTLIQQFYPSEQGGHALADVRSGDYHPSGKLFVSFPRYVGDLPIYYDYLDSSHDSGTKYDNRHLYLATMWKSLMSPHQESTEVA
;
A
#
# COMPACT_ATOMS: atom_id res chain seq x y z
N MET A 1 -7.43 25.48 2.14
CA MET A 1 -6.13 24.79 2.30
C MET A 1 -6.22 23.89 3.52
N PHE A 2 -5.86 22.61 3.35
CA PHE A 2 -5.78 21.64 4.45
C PHE A 2 -4.35 21.15 4.65
N VAL A 3 -3.99 20.89 5.91
CA VAL A 3 -2.71 20.29 6.30
C VAL A 3 -3.03 19.03 7.10
N LEU A 4 -2.51 17.89 6.65
CA LEU A 4 -2.77 16.58 7.21
C LEU A 4 -1.53 16.06 7.95
N SER A 5 -1.69 15.78 9.25
CA SER A 5 -0.67 15.21 10.13
C SER A 5 -1.10 13.85 10.63
N MET A 6 -0.91 12.82 9.79
CA MET A 6 -1.36 11.45 10.06
C MET A 6 -0.46 10.43 9.38
N GLY A 7 -0.25 9.29 10.03
CA GLY A 7 0.67 8.24 9.56
C GLY A 7 0.07 7.23 8.58
N LYS A 8 -1.25 7.21 8.41
CA LYS A 8 -1.95 6.26 7.53
C LYS A 8 -2.71 7.01 6.43
N PRO A 9 -2.87 6.40 5.24
CA PRO A 9 -3.75 6.93 4.21
C PRO A 9 -5.19 7.05 4.74
N ILE A 10 -5.85 8.16 4.42
CA ILE A 10 -7.28 8.35 4.67
C ILE A 10 -8.02 8.37 3.34
N THR A 11 -9.25 7.87 3.36
CA THR A 11 -10.08 7.72 2.18
C THR A 11 -11.20 8.75 2.20
N ASP A 12 -10.82 10.02 2.08
CA ASP A 12 -11.76 11.16 2.10
C ASP A 12 -11.65 11.95 0.80
N VAL A 13 -12.45 11.54 -0.20
CA VAL A 13 -12.43 12.13 -1.55
C VAL A 13 -12.83 13.60 -1.53
N TRP A 14 -13.77 13.98 -0.64
CA TRP A 14 -14.27 15.35 -0.53
C TRP A 14 -13.17 16.38 -0.20
N LEU A 15 -12.10 15.98 0.51
CA LEU A 15 -10.95 16.83 0.79
C LEU A 15 -10.24 17.23 -0.50
N SER A 16 -10.12 16.30 -1.45
CA SER A 16 -9.51 16.57 -2.76
C SER A 16 -10.39 17.43 -3.65
N GLU A 17 -11.72 17.33 -3.51
CA GLU A 17 -12.68 18.07 -4.33
C GLU A 17 -12.89 19.50 -3.84
N THR A 18 -12.85 19.71 -2.52
CA THR A 18 -13.19 21.01 -1.90
C THR A 18 -11.95 21.90 -1.72
N SER A 19 -10.76 21.31 -1.69
CA SER A 19 -9.55 22.05 -1.33
C SER A 19 -8.77 22.57 -2.52
N SER A 20 -8.36 23.83 -2.44
CA SER A 20 -7.42 24.43 -3.39
C SER A 20 -5.98 23.89 -3.24
N THR A 21 -5.64 23.39 -2.04
CA THR A 21 -4.30 22.96 -1.66
C THR A 21 -4.40 21.98 -0.50
N LEU A 22 -3.70 20.86 -0.62
CA LEU A 22 -3.61 19.80 0.37
C LEU A 22 -2.13 19.47 0.63
N ILE A 23 -1.70 19.59 1.87
CA ILE A 23 -0.32 19.28 2.30
C ILE A 23 -0.37 18.09 3.26
N GLN A 24 0.35 17.02 2.91
CA GLN A 24 0.56 15.86 3.77
C GLN A 24 1.96 15.98 4.42
N GLN A 25 2.00 16.21 5.74
CA GLN A 25 3.25 16.38 6.49
C GLN A 25 3.61 15.18 7.40
N PHE A 26 2.74 14.17 7.48
CA PHE A 26 2.87 13.01 8.38
C PHE A 26 3.11 13.45 9.83
N TYR A 27 4.21 13.00 10.44
CA TYR A 27 4.67 13.42 11.77
C TYR A 27 5.94 14.22 11.60
N PRO A 28 5.82 15.52 11.28
CA PRO A 28 6.99 16.35 11.23
C PRO A 28 7.36 16.64 12.69
N SER A 29 8.64 16.49 13.00
CA SER A 29 9.17 16.73 14.34
C SER A 29 9.13 18.23 14.69
N GLU A 30 9.93 18.67 15.65
CA GLU A 30 9.96 20.05 16.16
C GLU A 30 10.13 21.12 15.07
N GLN A 31 10.90 20.82 14.01
CA GLN A 31 11.13 21.72 12.88
C GLN A 31 10.00 21.72 11.83
N GLY A 32 8.93 20.94 12.06
CA GLY A 32 7.80 20.81 11.15
C GLY A 32 7.06 22.11 10.88
N GLY A 33 6.91 22.97 11.90
CA GLY A 33 6.26 24.26 11.76
C GLY A 33 7.03 25.21 10.85
N HIS A 34 8.36 25.24 10.98
CA HIS A 34 9.23 26.05 10.12
C HIS A 34 9.19 25.54 8.68
N ALA A 35 9.35 24.22 8.47
CA ALA A 35 9.28 23.63 7.13
C ALA A 35 7.93 23.88 6.44
N LEU A 36 6.81 23.83 7.17
CA LEU A 36 5.49 24.15 6.63
C LEU A 36 5.37 25.63 6.25
N ALA A 37 5.96 26.54 7.04
CA ALA A 37 5.97 27.96 6.74
C ALA A 37 6.75 28.25 5.45
N ASP A 38 7.93 27.65 5.27
CA ASP A 38 8.76 27.85 4.08
C ASP A 38 8.06 27.36 2.81
N VAL A 39 7.39 26.20 2.87
CA VAL A 39 6.60 25.65 1.75
C VAL A 39 5.41 26.56 1.42
N ARG A 40 4.72 27.10 2.44
CA ARG A 40 3.55 27.97 2.24
C ARG A 40 3.95 29.33 1.69
N SER A 41 5.05 29.89 2.18
CA SER A 41 5.59 31.19 1.74
C SER A 41 6.22 31.13 0.35
N GLY A 42 6.55 29.93 -0.13
CA GLY A 42 7.19 29.71 -1.42
C GLY A 42 8.72 29.78 -1.37
N ASP A 43 9.31 29.88 -0.19
CA ASP A 43 10.76 29.86 0.01
C ASP A 43 11.35 28.47 -0.29
N TYR A 44 10.53 27.41 -0.19
CA TYR A 44 10.89 26.05 -0.57
C TYR A 44 9.83 25.40 -1.46
N HIS A 45 10.27 24.75 -2.54
CA HIS A 45 9.37 24.00 -3.43
C HIS A 45 9.21 22.54 -2.99
N PRO A 46 7.97 22.08 -2.75
CA PRO A 46 7.73 20.71 -2.29
C PRO A 46 8.17 19.69 -3.35
N SER A 47 9.04 18.77 -2.96
CA SER A 47 9.60 17.71 -3.83
C SER A 47 9.32 16.29 -3.35
N GLY A 48 8.62 16.14 -2.21
CA GLY A 48 8.26 14.85 -1.64
C GLY A 48 7.32 14.05 -2.54
N LYS A 49 7.53 12.72 -2.58
CA LYS A 49 6.63 11.77 -3.25
C LYS A 49 6.02 10.82 -2.22
N LEU A 50 4.79 10.38 -2.47
CA LEU A 50 4.16 9.37 -1.64
C LEU A 50 4.90 8.04 -1.78
N PHE A 51 5.22 7.42 -0.65
CA PHE A 51 5.84 6.08 -0.59
C PHE A 51 4.80 4.95 -0.53
N VAL A 52 3.52 5.30 -0.46
CA VAL A 52 2.39 4.36 -0.42
C VAL A 52 1.22 4.94 -1.20
N SER A 53 0.44 4.06 -1.85
CA SER A 53 -0.78 4.42 -2.55
C SER A 53 -1.92 4.73 -1.58
N PHE A 54 -2.71 5.76 -1.86
CA PHE A 54 -3.88 6.13 -1.07
C PHE A 54 -5.13 5.54 -1.74
N PRO A 55 -5.90 4.67 -1.08
CA PRO A 55 -7.12 4.11 -1.66
C PRO A 55 -8.17 5.21 -1.82
N ARG A 56 -8.96 5.14 -2.92
CA ARG A 56 -10.04 6.11 -3.18
C ARG A 56 -11.34 5.70 -2.48
N TYR A 57 -11.56 4.40 -2.30
CA TYR A 57 -12.70 3.87 -1.55
C TYR A 57 -12.26 2.82 -0.53
N VAL A 58 -13.00 2.70 0.57
CA VAL A 58 -12.73 1.69 1.60
C VAL A 58 -12.82 0.27 1.03
N GLY A 59 -13.66 0.06 0.02
CA GLY A 59 -13.81 -1.22 -0.68
C GLY A 59 -12.62 -1.63 -1.56
N ASP A 60 -11.66 -0.73 -1.80
CA ASP A 60 -10.41 -1.07 -2.51
C ASP A 60 -9.43 -1.86 -1.61
N LEU A 61 -9.71 -1.91 -0.30
CA LEU A 61 -8.92 -2.66 0.67
C LEU A 61 -9.43 -4.11 0.76
N PRO A 62 -8.54 -5.12 0.87
CA PRO A 62 -7.08 -5.01 0.95
C PRO A 62 -6.38 -4.86 -0.41
N ILE A 63 -5.44 -3.90 -0.49
CA ILE A 63 -4.52 -3.77 -1.64
C ILE A 63 -3.27 -4.59 -1.31
N TYR A 64 -3.14 -5.75 -1.93
CA TYR A 64 -1.95 -6.59 -1.79
C TYR A 64 -0.89 -6.16 -2.82
N TYR A 65 0.25 -5.67 -2.34
CA TYR A 65 1.48 -5.69 -3.13
C TYR A 65 2.07 -7.10 -3.03
N ASP A 66 2.55 -7.63 -4.16
CA ASP A 66 3.20 -8.94 -4.34
C ASP A 66 3.94 -9.41 -3.08
N TYR A 67 3.22 -10.10 -2.18
CA TYR A 67 3.72 -10.50 -0.87
C TYR A 67 3.96 -12.00 -0.95
N LEU A 68 5.14 -12.42 -0.51
CA LEU A 68 5.43 -13.84 -0.32
C LEU A 68 4.60 -14.34 0.86
N ASP A 69 4.00 -15.53 0.70
CA ASP A 69 3.29 -16.24 1.77
C ASP A 69 4.14 -16.25 3.04
N SER A 70 3.75 -15.45 4.03
CA SER A 70 4.36 -15.52 5.35
C SER A 70 3.85 -16.79 6.05
N SER A 71 4.72 -17.46 6.80
CA SER A 71 4.45 -18.77 7.44
C SER A 71 3.29 -18.79 8.46
N HIS A 72 2.63 -17.64 8.70
CA HIS A 72 1.51 -17.49 9.63
C HIS A 72 0.17 -17.23 8.93
N ASP A 73 0.08 -17.41 7.60
CA ASP A 73 -1.20 -17.22 6.92
C ASP A 73 -2.12 -18.43 7.13
N SER A 74 -3.19 -18.22 7.88
CA SER A 74 -4.22 -19.22 8.17
C SER A 74 -5.23 -19.30 7.02
N GLY A 75 -4.74 -19.66 5.84
CA GLY A 75 -5.51 -20.41 4.84
C GLY A 75 -6.73 -19.74 4.20
N THR A 76 -6.97 -18.43 4.33
CA THR A 76 -7.97 -17.75 3.48
C THR A 76 -7.37 -17.39 2.12
N LYS A 77 -7.24 -18.41 1.27
CA LYS A 77 -6.97 -18.23 -0.17
C LYS A 77 -8.18 -17.55 -0.81
N TYR A 78 -8.08 -16.27 -1.12
CA TYR A 78 -9.01 -15.62 -2.05
C TYR A 78 -8.52 -15.89 -3.48
N ASP A 79 -9.41 -16.44 -4.33
CA ASP A 79 -9.15 -16.82 -5.72
C ASP A 79 -8.81 -15.59 -6.59
N ASN A 80 -7.56 -15.14 -6.50
CA ASN A 80 -7.01 -14.16 -7.42
C ASN A 80 -6.36 -14.96 -8.55
N ARG A 81 -7.12 -15.13 -9.65
CA ARG A 81 -6.78 -15.83 -10.90
C ARG A 81 -5.58 -15.26 -11.67
N HIS A 82 -4.67 -14.56 -11.00
CA HIS A 82 -3.46 -13.97 -11.56
C HIS A 82 -2.17 -14.66 -11.08
N LEU A 83 -2.24 -15.62 -10.14
CA LEU A 83 -1.07 -16.32 -9.59
C LEU A 83 -0.63 -17.56 -10.39
N TYR A 84 -1.14 -17.77 -11.60
CA TYR A 84 -0.86 -18.96 -12.42
C TYR A 84 0.64 -19.22 -12.66
N LEU A 85 1.49 -18.19 -12.70
CA LEU A 85 2.93 -18.34 -12.97
C LEU A 85 3.71 -18.96 -11.80
N ALA A 86 3.37 -18.59 -10.55
CA ALA A 86 4.06 -19.11 -9.37
C ALA A 86 3.65 -20.56 -9.05
N THR A 87 2.39 -20.92 -9.28
CA THR A 87 1.91 -22.30 -9.07
C THR A 87 2.44 -23.26 -10.14
N MET A 88 2.51 -22.81 -11.41
CA MET A 88 3.04 -23.60 -12.52
C MET A 88 4.52 -23.97 -12.31
N TRP A 89 5.32 -23.06 -11.76
CA TRP A 89 6.74 -23.31 -11.47
C TRP A 89 6.95 -24.31 -10.33
N LYS A 90 6.15 -24.21 -9.24
CA LYS A 90 6.17 -25.21 -8.15
C LYS A 90 5.75 -26.61 -8.65
N SER A 91 4.79 -26.69 -9.57
CA SER A 91 4.38 -27.95 -10.20
C SER A 91 5.45 -28.52 -11.15
N LEU A 92 6.22 -27.65 -11.81
CA LEU A 92 7.31 -28.05 -12.70
C LEU A 92 8.55 -28.54 -11.91
N MET A 93 8.77 -28.00 -10.71
CA MET A 93 9.90 -28.36 -9.84
C MET A 93 9.71 -29.62 -8.99
N SER A 94 8.54 -30.25 -9.00
CA SER A 94 8.31 -31.53 -8.30
C SER A 94 7.91 -32.65 -9.27
N PRO A 95 8.87 -33.25 -10.00
CA PRO A 95 8.64 -34.50 -10.70
C PRO A 95 9.14 -35.68 -9.84
N HIS A 96 8.22 -36.34 -9.12
CA HIS A 96 8.25 -37.76 -8.68
C HIS A 96 7.71 -37.93 -7.26
N GLN A 97 6.51 -38.52 -7.13
CA GLN A 97 6.26 -39.72 -6.33
C GLN A 97 4.87 -40.27 -6.72
N GLU A 98 4.85 -41.31 -7.54
CA GLU A 98 3.68 -42.16 -7.79
C GLU A 98 4.06 -43.61 -7.41
N SER A 99 3.12 -44.36 -6.80
CA SER A 99 3.21 -45.74 -6.26
C SER A 99 4.04 -45.90 -4.97
N THR A 100 3.53 -46.41 -3.85
CA THR A 100 2.84 -47.70 -3.66
C THR A 100 2.23 -47.73 -2.24
N GLU A 101 0.93 -48.04 -2.08
CA GLU A 101 0.36 -48.81 -0.97
C GLU A 101 -1.18 -48.86 -1.10
N VAL A 102 -1.68 -49.93 -1.72
CA VAL A 102 -2.97 -50.56 -1.41
C VAL A 102 -2.99 -51.97 -2.01
N ALA A 103 -3.31 -52.94 -1.14
CA ALA A 103 -3.48 -54.39 -1.32
C ALA A 103 -2.22 -55.27 -1.24
#